data_AF-A0A1Y4ADL3-F1
#
_entry.id   AF-A0A1Y4ADL3-F1
#
_cell.length_a   1.000
_cell.length_b   1.000
_cell.length_c   1.000
_cell.angle_alpha   90.00
_cell.angle_beta   90.00
_cell.angle_gamma   90.00
#
_symmetry.space_group_name_H-M   'P 1'
#
loop_
_entity.id
_entity.type
_entity.pdbx_description
1 polymer ?
#
loop_
_entity_poly.entity_id
_entity_poly.type
_entity_poly.pdbx_seq_one_letter_code
_entity_poly.pdbx_strand_id
1 'polypeptide(L)' 'MLKTILITVLIVAISMALFSVKILFKKNGRFPNTHVSGNKALREKGIGCVQSQDRESRIANPHAIAERRMPKKTEQEK' A
#
# COMPACT_ATOMS: atom_id res chain seq x y z
N MET A 1 -27.91 -29.64 -12.85
CA MET A 1 -28.22 -28.22 -13.10
C MET A 1 -28.65 -27.49 -11.84
N LEU A 2 -29.76 -27.83 -11.19
CA LEU A 2 -30.17 -27.11 -9.96
C LEU A 2 -29.23 -27.35 -8.77
N LYS A 3 -28.80 -28.59 -8.53
CA LYS A 3 -27.84 -28.94 -7.47
C LYS A 3 -26.50 -28.21 -7.62
N THR A 4 -25.99 -28.13 -8.87
CA THR A 4 -24.75 -27.42 -9.18
C THR A 4 -24.88 -25.92 -8.94
N ILE A 5 -26.01 -25.31 -9.32
CA ILE A 5 -26.28 -23.89 -9.06
C ILE A 5 -26.39 -23.61 -7.54
N LEU A 6 -27.04 -24.49 -6.79
CA LEU A 6 -27.15 -24.34 -5.33
C LEU A 6 -25.76 -24.36 -4.67
N ILE A 7 -24.90 -25.30 -5.08
CA ILE A 7 -23.54 -25.42 -4.54
C ILE A 7 -22.69 -24.20 -4.91
N THR A 8 -22.76 -23.71 -6.14
CA THR A 8 -21.96 -22.53 -6.55
C THR A 8 -22.40 -21.27 -5.81
N VAL A 9 -23.70 -21.03 -5.67
CA VAL A 9 -24.23 -19.89 -4.90
C VAL A 9 -23.80 -19.97 -3.44
N LEU A 10 -23.84 -21.16 -2.84
CA LEU A 10 -23.40 -21.38 -1.45
C LEU A 10 -21.91 -21.07 -1.27
N ILE A 11 -21.05 -21.50 -2.19
CA ILE A 11 -19.61 -21.19 -2.16
C ILE A 11 -19.36 -19.69 -2.28
N VAL A 12 -20.04 -19.02 -3.21
CA VAL A 12 -19.91 -17.55 -3.40
C VAL A 12 -20.36 -16.80 -2.14
N ALA A 13 -21.49 -17.20 -1.55
CA ALA A 13 -21.99 -16.60 -0.31
C ALA A 13 -20.98 -16.72 0.84
N ILE A 14 -20.38 -17.90 1.02
CA ILE A 14 -19.32 -18.13 2.02
C ILE A 14 -18.11 -17.23 1.73
N SER A 15 -17.68 -17.12 0.48
CA SER A 15 -16.54 -16.28 0.10
C SER A 15 -16.75 -14.80 0.43
N MET A 16 -17.94 -14.26 0.16
CA MET A 16 -18.31 -12.88 0.50
C MET A 16 -18.36 -12.67 2.02
N ALA A 17 -18.88 -13.64 2.76
CA ALA A 17 -18.91 -13.59 4.22
C ALA A 17 -17.50 -13.56 4.80
N LEU A 18 -16.60 -14.44 4.33
CA LEU A 18 -15.21 -14.52 4.76
C LEU A 18 -14.41 -13.24 4.44
N PHE A 19 -14.60 -12.68 3.24
CA PHE A 19 -13.94 -11.42 2.86
C PHE A 19 -14.40 -10.25 3.75
N SER A 20 -15.65 -10.28 4.21
CA SER A 20 -16.27 -9.20 4.98
C SER A 20 -16.22 -9.41 6.50
N VAL A 21 -15.56 -10.45 7.01
CA VAL A 21 -15.50 -10.77 8.46
C VAL A 21 -15.09 -9.55 9.29
N LYS A 22 -14.03 -8.83 8.90
CA LYS A 22 -13.60 -7.63 9.65
C LYS A 22 -14.62 -6.50 9.66
N ILE A 23 -15.49 -6.43 8.66
CA ILE A 23 -16.55 -5.42 8.55
C ILE A 23 -17.75 -5.84 9.39
N LEU A 24 -18.15 -7.11 9.33
CA LEU A 24 -19.33 -7.65 10.01
C LEU A 24 -19.12 -7.85 11.52
N PHE A 25 -17.94 -8.27 11.96
CA PHE A 25 -17.68 -8.57 13.38
C PHE A 25 -17.17 -7.38 14.20
N LYS A 26 -16.71 -6.30 13.55
CA LYS A 26 -16.19 -5.12 14.26
C LYS A 26 -17.26 -4.03 14.31
N LYS A 27 -17.59 -3.53 15.51
CA LYS A 27 -18.62 -2.46 15.71
C LYS A 27 -18.43 -1.22 14.81
N ASN A 28 -17.18 -0.89 14.44
CA ASN A 28 -16.84 0.15 13.46
C ASN A 28 -16.01 -0.43 12.30
N GLY A 29 -16.44 -1.55 11.73
CA GLY A 29 -15.78 -2.24 10.64
C GLY A 29 -15.74 -1.38 9.38
N ARG A 30 -14.60 -0.72 9.13
CA ARG A 30 -14.30 -0.04 7.87
C ARG A 30 -13.28 -0.84 7.10
N PHE A 31 -13.37 -0.78 5.77
CA PHE A 31 -12.29 -1.28 4.93
C PHE A 31 -11.00 -0.53 5.32
N PRO A 32 -9.87 -1.24 5.52
CA PRO A 32 -8.62 -0.58 5.87
C PRO A 32 -8.26 0.45 4.80
N ASN A 33 -7.84 1.65 5.23
CA ASN A 33 -7.37 2.67 4.30
C ASN A 33 -6.05 2.19 3.68
N THR A 34 -6.13 1.69 2.44
CA THR A 34 -4.97 1.28 1.64
C THR A 34 -4.22 2.47 1.05
N HIS A 35 -4.78 3.68 1.17
CA HIS A 35 -4.13 4.90 0.74
C HIS A 35 -2.99 5.28 1.69
N VAL A 36 -1.77 5.45 1.14
CA VAL A 36 -0.56 5.76 1.92
C VAL A 36 -0.77 6.99 2.82
N SER A 37 -1.38 8.06 2.29
CA SER A 37 -1.62 9.29 3.07
C SER A 37 -2.67 9.16 4.16
N GLY A 38 -3.57 8.16 4.08
CA GLY A 38 -4.66 7.94 5.04
C GLY A 38 -4.35 6.87 6.09
N ASN A 39 -3.20 6.20 5.97
CA ASN A 39 -2.82 5.12 6.86
C ASN A 39 -2.03 5.65 8.08
N LYS A 40 -2.68 5.62 9.25
CA LYS A 40 -2.09 6.09 10.52
C LYS A 40 -0.74 5.41 10.83
N ALA A 41 -0.64 4.11 10.55
CA ALA A 41 0.59 3.34 10.82
C ALA A 41 1.76 3.73 9.91
N LEU A 42 1.50 4.16 8.66
CA LEU A 42 2.54 4.68 7.76
C LEU A 42 2.94 6.10 8.14
N ARG A 43 1.97 6.91 8.59
CA ARG A 43 2.24 8.26 9.09
C ARG A 43 3.09 8.27 10.35
N GLU A 44 2.84 7.35 11.29
CA GLU A 44 3.67 7.15 12.49
C GLU A 44 5.12 6.75 12.13
N LYS A 45 5.34 6.12 10.98
CA LYS A 45 6.67 5.79 10.44
C LYS A 45 7.29 6.90 9.59
N GLY A 46 6.64 8.07 9.47
CA GLY A 46 7.10 9.17 8.61
C GLY A 46 6.99 8.89 7.11
N ILE A 47 6.27 7.84 6.69
CA ILE A 47 6.13 7.45 5.28
C ILE A 47 4.95 8.21 4.67
N GLY A 48 5.27 9.21 3.85
CA GLY A 48 4.32 10.04 3.11
C GLY A 48 4.04 9.57 1.68
N CYS A 49 3.33 10.38 0.89
CA CYS A 49 3.24 10.13 -0.54
C CYS A 49 4.60 10.41 -1.21
N VAL A 50 4.87 9.78 -2.35
CA VAL A 50 6.16 9.96 -3.05
C VAL A 50 6.40 11.42 -3.42
N GLN A 51 5.35 12.16 -3.79
CA GLN A 51 5.46 13.58 -4.16
C GLN A 51 5.77 14.48 -2.97
N SER A 52 5.19 14.20 -1.79
CA SER A 52 5.49 14.97 -0.58
C SER A 52 6.92 14.69 -0.11
N GLN A 53 7.33 13.42 -0.12
CA GLN A 53 8.70 13.03 0.22
C GLN A 53 9.73 13.62 -0.75
N ASP A 54 9.45 13.59 -2.05
CA ASP A 54 10.32 14.22 -3.06
C ASP A 54 10.42 15.74 -2.83
N ARG A 55 9.30 16.41 -2.54
CA ARG A 55 9.30 17.84 -2.21
C ARG A 55 10.12 18.17 -0.96
N GLU A 56 9.99 17.37 0.09
CA GLU A 56 10.77 17.53 1.33
C GLU A 56 12.26 17.29 1.08
N SER A 57 12.61 16.29 0.28
CA SER A 57 14.01 15.99 -0.07
C SER A 57 14.70 17.08 -0.89
N ARG A 58 13.92 17.90 -1.63
CA ARG A 58 14.43 19.06 -2.38
C ARG A 58 14.74 20.27 -1.51
N ILE A 59 14.26 20.30 -0.26
CA ILE A 59 14.56 21.39 0.66
C ILE A 59 16.02 21.25 1.07
N ALA A 60 16.82 22.31 0.87
CA ALA A 60 18.23 22.31 1.20
C ALA A 60 18.42 22.06 2.70
N ASN A 61 19.01 20.92 3.06
CA ASN A 61 19.34 20.58 4.43
C ASN A 61 20.82 20.95 4.69
N PRO A 62 21.13 21.86 5.63
CA PRO A 62 22.50 22.22 6.00
C PRO A 62 23.39 21.04 6.41
N HIS A 63 22.78 19.93 6.81
CA HIS A 63 23.43 18.69 7.22
C HIS A 63 23.32 17.57 6.18
N ALA A 64 22.91 17.87 4.94
CA ALA A 64 22.86 16.86 3.88
C ALA A 64 24.27 16.33 3.55
N ILE A 65 24.44 15.02 3.69
CA ILE A 65 25.67 14.34 3.27
C ILE A 65 25.58 14.08 1.76
N ALA A 66 26.59 14.51 1.01
CA ALA A 66 26.65 14.25 -0.42
C ALA A 66 26.61 12.74 -0.70
N GLU A 67 25.72 12.34 -1.60
CA GLU A 67 25.64 10.96 -2.07
C GLU A 67 27.00 10.55 -2.66
N ARG A 68 27.55 9.41 -2.21
CA ARG A 68 28.76 8.86 -2.84
C ARG A 68 28.39 8.47 -4.26
N ARG A 69 28.85 9.24 -5.25
CA ARG A 69 28.77 8.84 -6.66
C ARG A 69 29.57 7.56 -6.80
N MET A 70 28.91 6.41 -6.95
CA MET A 70 29.59 5.25 -7.52
C MET A 70 30.05 5.67 -8.92
N PRO A 71 31.31 5.41 -9.30
CA PRO A 71 31.75 5.67 -10.66
C PRO A 71 30.81 4.90 -11.59
N LYS A 72 30.11 5.62 -12.48
CA LYS A 72 29.43 5.01 -13.62
C LYS A 72 30.49 4.13 -14.29
N LYS A 73 30.34 2.80 -14.22
CA LYS A 73 31.02 1.93 -15.17
C LYS A 73 30.58 2.42 -16.54
N THR A 74 31.51 3.04 -17.25
CA THR A 74 31.36 3.49 -18.62
C THR A 74 30.58 2.43 -19.39
N GLU A 75 29.37 2.76 -19.81
CA GLU A 75 28.72 2.10 -20.93
C GLU A 75 29.68 2.27 -22.11
N GLN A 76 30.59 1.30 -22.31
CA GLN A 76 31.28 1.09 -23.56
C GLN A 76 30.22 0.62 -24.57
N GLU A 77 29.71 1.55 -25.35
CA GLU A 77 29.14 1.26 -26.67
C GLU A 77 29.90 2.11 -27.70
N LYS A 78 30.56 1.39 -28.62
CA LYS A 78 31.23 1.80 -29.87
C LYS A 78 32.64 2.40 -29.81
#